data_AF-A0A2P6MQU6-F1
#
_entry.id   AF-A0A2P6MQU6-F1
#
_cell.length_a   1.000
_cell.length_b   1.000
_cell.length_c   1.000
_cell.angle_alpha   90.00
_cell.angle_beta   90.00
_cell.angle_gamma   90.00
#
_symmetry.space_group_name_H-M   'P 1'
#
loop_
_entity.id
_entity.type
_entity.pdbx_description
1 polymer ?
#
loop_
_entity_poly.entity_id
_entity_poly.type
_entity_poly.pdbx_seq_one_letter_code
_entity_poly.pdbx_strand_id
1 'polypeptide(L)'
;MNRPDDYELFVLNEGQKKVSVQNDTKVKNCSLFTMQKEDHTLGNIIRMQLHRDKDVVFAGYRMPHPLEHAIAIRVQTNGNETPERALATSLTDLISEFSLLEERCRQALEQKKKPEGYM
;
A
#
# COMPACT_ATOMS: atom_id res chain seq x y z
N MET A 1 8.74 -31.86 8.77
CA MET A 1 7.66 -30.99 9.28
C MET A 1 7.09 -30.24 8.07
N ASN A 2 5.77 -30.10 7.92
CA ASN A 2 5.14 -29.47 6.73
C ASN A 2 4.87 -27.95 6.92
N ARG A 3 5.74 -27.28 7.68
CA ARG A 3 5.63 -25.84 7.96
C ARG A 3 6.56 -25.12 6.98
N PRO A 4 6.09 -24.11 6.22
CA PRO A 4 6.94 -23.26 5.40
C PRO A 4 7.95 -22.51 6.26
N ASP A 5 9.10 -22.15 5.69
CA ASP A 5 10.09 -21.36 6.41
C ASP A 5 9.61 -19.91 6.62
N ASP A 6 9.98 -19.30 7.74
CA ASP A 6 9.47 -17.96 8.12
C ASP A 6 9.93 -16.84 7.17
N TYR A 7 11.05 -17.01 6.45
CA TYR A 7 11.50 -16.00 5.46
C TYR A 7 10.61 -15.97 4.21
N GLU A 8 9.89 -17.05 3.91
CA GLU A 8 8.99 -17.12 2.76
C GLU A 8 7.82 -16.13 2.88
N LEU A 9 7.60 -15.53 4.04
CA LEU A 9 6.55 -14.52 4.26
C LEU A 9 6.83 -13.22 3.49
N PHE A 10 8.10 -12.82 3.39
CA PHE A 10 8.51 -11.52 2.85
C PHE A 10 9.56 -11.60 1.72
N VAL A 11 10.28 -12.72 1.60
CA VAL A 11 11.26 -12.93 0.52
C VAL A 11 10.57 -13.45 -0.73
N LEU A 12 10.88 -12.85 -1.88
CA LEU A 12 10.41 -13.31 -3.18
C LEU A 12 11.19 -14.54 -3.63
N ASN A 13 10.47 -15.51 -4.21
CA ASN A 13 11.10 -16.68 -4.83
C ASN A 13 11.77 -16.29 -6.15
N GLU A 14 12.74 -17.10 -6.60
CA GLU A 14 13.42 -16.88 -7.88
C GLU A 14 12.41 -16.80 -9.04
N GLY A 15 12.49 -15.72 -9.83
CA GLY A 15 11.60 -15.46 -10.96
C GLY A 15 10.24 -14.84 -10.61
N GLN A 16 9.91 -14.68 -9.32
CA GLN A 16 8.65 -14.05 -8.90
C GLN A 16 8.74 -12.52 -8.94
N LYS A 17 7.78 -11.86 -9.60
CA LYS A 17 7.67 -10.39 -9.61
C LYS A 17 6.97 -9.90 -8.34
N LYS A 18 7.48 -8.83 -7.73
CA LYS A 18 6.84 -8.19 -6.56
C LYS A 18 5.43 -7.69 -6.88
N VAL A 19 5.26 -7.07 -8.04
CA VAL A 19 3.98 -6.52 -8.49
C VAL A 19 3.69 -7.03 -9.89
N SER A 20 2.47 -7.50 -10.11
CA SER A 20 1.93 -7.79 -11.43
C SER A 20 0.63 -7.01 -11.65
N VAL A 21 0.41 -6.59 -12.89
CA VAL A 21 -0.75 -5.80 -13.29
C VAL A 21 -1.57 -6.60 -14.29
N GLN A 22 -2.88 -6.65 -14.08
CA GLN A 22 -3.84 -7.25 -14.99
C GLN A 22 -4.98 -6.28 -15.24
N ASN A 23 -5.13 -5.83 -16.48
CA ASN A 23 -6.23 -4.95 -16.86
C ASN A 23 -7.52 -5.76 -16.93
N ASP A 24 -8.60 -5.26 -16.30
CA ASP A 24 -9.90 -5.92 -16.35
C ASP A 24 -10.52 -5.70 -17.74
N THR A 25 -10.90 -6.78 -18.41
CA THR A 25 -11.52 -6.74 -19.74
C THR A 25 -13.02 -6.46 -19.68
N LYS A 26 -13.66 -6.66 -18.52
CA LYS A 26 -15.11 -6.51 -18.33
C LYS A 26 -15.50 -5.08 -17.99
N VAL A 27 -14.62 -4.35 -17.30
CA VAL A 27 -14.88 -2.99 -16.80
C VAL A 27 -13.84 -2.03 -17.34
N LYS A 28 -14.28 -0.92 -17.93
CA LYS A 28 -13.38 0.11 -18.46
C LYS A 28 -12.59 0.77 -17.33
N ASN A 29 -11.35 1.15 -17.63
CA ASN A 29 -10.44 1.86 -16.71
C ASN A 29 -10.30 1.18 -15.35
N CYS A 30 -10.19 -0.14 -15.37
CA CYS A 30 -10.07 -0.96 -14.16
C CYS A 30 -8.86 -1.87 -14.29
N SER A 31 -7.99 -1.86 -13.28
CA SER A 31 -6.80 -2.71 -13.23
C SER A 31 -6.72 -3.42 -11.87
N LEU A 32 -6.27 -4.67 -11.91
CA LEU A 32 -6.00 -5.51 -10.75
C LEU A 32 -4.50 -5.62 -10.56
N PHE A 33 -4.01 -5.10 -9.44
CA PHE A 33 -2.62 -5.13 -9.01
C PHE A 33 -2.43 -6.26 -8.01
N THR A 34 -1.59 -7.24 -8.32
CA THR A 34 -1.24 -8.29 -7.37
C THR A 34 0.14 -8.03 -6.81
N MET A 35 0.23 -7.81 -5.50
CA MET A 35 1.48 -7.61 -4.78
C MET A 35 1.82 -8.88 -4.01
N GLN A 36 3.00 -9.43 -4.28
CA GLN A 36 3.51 -10.65 -3.68
C GLN A 36 4.28 -10.34 -2.40
N LYS A 37 4.20 -11.23 -1.42
CA LYS A 37 4.90 -11.15 -0.14
C LYS A 37 4.53 -9.87 0.62
N GLU A 38 3.24 -9.58 0.65
CA GLU A 38 2.61 -8.42 1.29
C GLU A 38 1.30 -8.85 1.96
N ASP A 39 0.83 -8.06 2.91
CA ASP A 39 -0.35 -8.37 3.72
C ASP A 39 -1.30 -7.18 3.87
N HIS A 40 -2.21 -7.26 4.84
CA HIS A 40 -3.19 -6.22 5.12
C HIS A 40 -2.58 -4.89 5.54
N THR A 41 -1.34 -4.86 6.03
CA THR A 41 -0.63 -3.64 6.43
C THR A 41 -0.54 -2.69 5.24
N LEU A 42 -0.02 -3.20 4.12
CA LEU A 42 0.11 -2.41 2.89
C LEU A 42 -1.23 -2.28 2.16
N GLY A 43 -2.00 -3.35 2.09
CA GLY A 43 -3.27 -3.35 1.36
C GLY A 43 -4.28 -2.34 1.92
N ASN A 44 -4.43 -2.26 3.24
CA ASN A 44 -5.40 -1.38 3.86
C ASN A 44 -5.02 0.09 3.68
N ILE A 45 -3.75 0.45 3.88
CA ILE A 45 -3.34 1.85 3.81
C ILE A 45 -3.41 2.41 2.39
N ILE A 46 -2.99 1.62 1.39
CA ILE A 46 -3.13 1.99 -0.02
C ILE A 46 -4.59 2.17 -0.39
N ARG A 47 -5.46 1.22 0.04
CA ARG A 47 -6.91 1.35 -0.17
C ARG A 47 -7.40 2.68 0.39
N MET A 48 -7.08 3.00 1.64
CA MET A 48 -7.53 4.24 2.27
C MET A 48 -7.05 5.48 1.53
N GLN A 49 -5.80 5.49 1.05
CA GLN A 49 -5.27 6.62 0.29
C GLN A 49 -5.97 6.78 -1.07
N LEU A 50 -6.23 5.69 -1.78
CA LEU A 50 -6.96 5.71 -3.04
C LEU A 50 -8.39 6.24 -2.90
N HIS A 51 -9.04 6.06 -1.75
CA HIS A 51 -10.39 6.62 -1.52
C HIS A 51 -10.38 8.14 -1.28
N ARG A 52 -9.20 8.75 -1.04
CA ARG A 52 -9.07 10.20 -0.93
C ARG A 52 -9.04 10.87 -2.30
N ASP A 53 -8.68 10.13 -3.33
CA ASP A 53 -8.65 10.59 -4.71
C ASP A 53 -10.07 10.66 -5.29
N LYS A 54 -10.41 11.78 -5.93
CA LYS A 54 -11.72 12.02 -6.54
C LYS A 54 -11.86 11.34 -7.90
N ASP A 55 -10.75 11.04 -8.58
CA ASP A 55 -10.75 10.38 -9.87
C ASP A 55 -10.88 8.85 -9.76
N VAL A 56 -10.73 8.31 -8.54
CA VAL A 56 -10.97 6.91 -8.21
C VAL A 56 -12.45 6.66 -7.92
N VAL A 57 -13.07 5.78 -8.70
CA VAL A 57 -14.46 5.36 -8.55
C VAL A 57 -14.58 4.18 -7.61
N PHE A 58 -13.63 3.25 -7.68
CA PHE A 58 -13.60 2.08 -6.82
C PHE A 58 -12.16 1.71 -6.47
N ALA A 59 -11.91 1.45 -5.19
CA ALA A 59 -10.70 0.81 -4.73
C ALA A 59 -11.05 -0.26 -3.70
N GLY A 60 -10.44 -1.44 -3.84
CA GLY A 60 -10.63 -2.52 -2.88
C GLY A 60 -9.44 -3.45 -2.91
N TYR A 61 -9.16 -4.11 -1.80
CA TYR A 61 -8.11 -5.13 -1.75
C TYR A 61 -8.63 -6.40 -1.09
N ARG A 62 -8.04 -7.52 -1.46
CA ARG A 62 -8.28 -8.83 -0.82
C ARG A 62 -7.00 -9.63 -0.75
N MET A 63 -6.88 -10.44 0.29
CA MET A 63 -5.91 -11.53 0.35
C MET A 63 -6.58 -12.79 -0.22
N PRO A 64 -6.06 -13.40 -1.30
CA PRO A 64 -6.71 -14.56 -1.95
C PRO A 64 -6.88 -15.74 -1.00
N HIS A 65 -5.88 -16.00 -0.16
CA HIS A 65 -5.90 -17.07 0.83
C HIS A 65 -5.00 -16.70 2.03
N PRO A 66 -5.37 -16.98 3.29
CA PRO A 66 -4.57 -16.61 4.47
C PRO A 66 -3.18 -17.26 4.56
N LEU A 67 -2.97 -18.40 3.91
CA LEU A 67 -1.66 -19.06 3.83
C LEU A 67 -0.80 -18.55 2.66
N GLU A 68 -1.35 -17.69 1.81
CA GLU A 68 -0.62 -17.07 0.70
C GLU A 68 -0.36 -15.61 1.03
N HIS A 69 0.92 -15.25 1.14
CA HIS A 69 1.32 -13.86 1.35
C HIS A 69 1.25 -13.10 0.02
N ALA A 70 0.04 -12.75 -0.38
CA ALA A 70 -0.20 -11.90 -1.53
C ALA A 70 -1.50 -11.11 -1.33
N ILE A 71 -1.50 -9.87 -1.83
CA ILE A 71 -2.69 -9.03 -1.86
C ILE A 71 -3.04 -8.66 -3.31
N ALA A 72 -4.32 -8.64 -3.61
CA ALA A 72 -4.85 -8.21 -4.90
C ALA A 72 -5.67 -6.93 -4.69
N ILE A 73 -5.18 -5.82 -5.25
CA ILE A 73 -5.79 -4.49 -5.18
C ILE A 73 -6.46 -4.21 -6.51
N ARG A 74 -7.79 -4.01 -6.48
CA ARG A 74 -8.59 -3.61 -7.65
C ARG A 74 -8.82 -2.12 -7.59
N VAL A 75 -8.43 -1.40 -8.64
CA VAL A 75 -8.63 0.04 -8.78
C VAL A 75 -9.38 0.32 -10.06
N GLN A 76 -10.40 1.17 -9.98
CA GLN A 76 -11.17 1.67 -11.10
C GLN A 76 -11.24 3.19 -11.03
N THR A 77 -10.94 3.85 -12.15
CA THR A 77 -10.98 5.31 -12.27
C THR A 77 -12.12 5.77 -13.17
N ASN A 78 -12.44 7.08 -13.11
CA ASN A 78 -13.47 7.72 -13.92
C ASN A 78 -13.06 7.92 -15.40
N GLY A 79 -11.79 7.68 -15.74
CA GLY A 79 -11.24 7.84 -17.09
C GLY A 79 -10.45 9.12 -17.33
N ASN A 80 -10.42 10.06 -16.38
CA ASN A 80 -9.51 11.21 -16.44
C ASN A 80 -8.05 10.79 -16.17
N GLU A 81 -7.87 9.78 -15.33
CA GLU A 81 -6.58 9.21 -14.95
C GLU A 81 -6.58 7.68 -15.14
N THR A 82 -5.42 7.09 -15.43
CA THR A 82 -5.30 5.63 -15.51
C THR A 82 -5.16 5.02 -14.10
N PRO A 83 -5.67 3.80 -13.85
CA PRO A 83 -5.55 3.14 -12.54
C PRO A 83 -4.11 3.00 -12.04
N GLU A 84 -3.15 2.82 -12.96
CA GLU A 84 -1.73 2.73 -12.63
C GLU A 84 -1.18 4.06 -12.11
N ARG A 85 -1.63 5.17 -12.72
CA ARG A 85 -1.22 6.51 -12.33
C ARG A 85 -1.85 6.89 -10.99
N ALA A 86 -3.15 6.64 -10.80
CA ALA A 86 -3.84 6.86 -9.53
C ALA A 86 -3.15 6.10 -8.37
N LEU A 87 -2.76 4.84 -8.60
CA LEU A 87 -2.00 4.06 -7.64
C LEU A 87 -0.62 4.68 -7.35
N ALA A 88 0.14 5.07 -8.37
CA ALA A 88 1.45 5.69 -8.19
C ALA A 88 1.37 7.02 -7.43
N THR A 89 0.42 7.88 -7.78
CA THR A 89 0.15 9.16 -7.10
C THR A 89 -0.18 8.92 -5.63
N SER A 90 -1.09 7.99 -5.34
CA SER A 90 -1.45 7.65 -3.95
C SER A 90 -0.25 7.19 -3.12
N LEU A 91 0.68 6.43 -3.71
CA LEU A 91 1.89 5.98 -3.03
C LEU A 91 2.86 7.14 -2.75
N THR A 92 3.05 8.04 -3.72
CA THR A 92 3.89 9.24 -3.54
C THR A 92 3.34 10.16 -2.46
N ASP A 93 2.03 10.36 -2.42
CA ASP A 93 1.38 11.14 -1.36
C ASP A 93 1.56 10.48 0.00
N LEU A 94 1.40 9.15 0.08
CA LEU A 94 1.57 8.41 1.33
C LEU A 94 3.00 8.49 1.87
N ILE A 95 4.00 8.37 1.00
CA ILE A 95 5.41 8.56 1.37
C ILE A 95 5.62 9.96 1.95
N SER A 96 5.06 10.98 1.30
CA SER A 96 5.18 12.38 1.74
C SER A 96 4.49 12.62 3.09
N GLU A 97 3.30 12.04 3.30
CA GLU A 97 2.59 12.07 4.58
C GLU A 97 3.43 11.43 5.70
N PHE A 98 4.07 10.28 5.43
CA PHE A 98 4.93 9.62 6.42
C PHE A 98 6.21 10.39 6.72
N SER A 99 6.87 10.99 5.72
CA SER A 99 8.04 11.83 5.96
C SER A 99 7.70 13.03 6.85
N LEU A 100 6.56 13.69 6.61
CA LEU A 100 6.11 14.79 7.45
C LEU A 100 5.77 14.32 8.88
N LEU A 101 5.14 13.15 9.01
CA LEU A 101 4.84 12.56 10.32
C LEU A 101 6.11 12.23 11.10
N GLU A 102 7.12 11.63 10.46
CA GLU A 102 8.40 11.31 11.07
C GLU A 102 9.09 12.57 11.60
N GLU A 103 9.15 13.62 10.78
CA GLU A 103 9.76 14.90 11.16
C GLU A 103 9.07 15.51 12.37
N ARG A 104 7.73 15.61 12.35
CA ARG A 104 6.95 16.17 13.46
C ARG A 104 7.09 15.33 14.72
N CYS A 105 7.10 14.01 14.59
CA CYS A 105 7.30 13.11 15.71
C CYS A 105 8.68 13.30 16.34
N ARG A 106 9.75 13.40 15.53
CA ARG A 106 11.11 13.68 16.00
C ARG A 106 11.18 15.03 16.74
N GLN A 107 10.61 16.09 16.17
CA GLN A 107 10.56 17.41 16.81
C GLN A 107 9.82 17.37 18.15
N ALA A 108 8.67 16.70 18.23
CA ALA A 108 7.91 16.56 19.47
C ALA A 108 8.69 15.78 20.55
N LEU A 109 9.43 14.74 20.15
CA LEU A 109 10.29 13.98 21.07
C LEU A 109 11.45 14.83 21.59
N GLU A 110 12.07 15.66 20.77
CA GLU A 110 13.13 16.58 21.17
C GLU A 110 12.64 17.66 22.14
N GLN A 111 11.44 18.21 21.89
CA GLN A 111 10.81 19.18 22.80
C GLN A 111 10.53 18.56 24.17
N LYS A 112 10.07 17.30 24.23
CA LYS A 112 9.81 16.60 25.49
C LYS A 112 11.10 16.19 26.23
N LYS A 113 12.22 16.04 25.53
CA LYS A 113 13.53 15.71 26.14
C LYS A 113 14.21 16.90 26.79
N LYS A 114 13.86 18.14 26.44
CA LYS A 114 14.26 19.31 27.23
C LYS A 114 13.46 19.24 28.53
N PRO A 115 14.06 18.89 29.67
CA PRO A 115 13.31 18.91 30.91
C PRO A 115 12.76 20.32 31.08
N GLU A 116 11.51 20.42 31.55
CA GLU A 116 11.01 21.63 32.19
C GLU A 116 12.01 21.96 33.30
N GLY A 117 12.96 22.84 32.97
CA GLY A 117 13.94 23.32 33.92
C GLY A 117 13.19 24.04 35.01
N TYR A 118 13.19 23.42 36.20
CA TYR A 118 13.06 24.03 37.51
C TYR A 118 13.31 25.54 37.46
N MET A 119 12.25 26.32 37.71
CA MET A 119 12.40 27.58 38.43
C MET A 119 12.72 27.28 39.89
#